data_AF-A0A1I2QL53-F1
#
_entry.id   AF-A0A1I2QL53-F1
#
_cell.length_a   1.000
_cell.length_b   1.000
_cell.length_c   1.000
_cell.angle_alpha   90.00
_cell.angle_beta   90.00
_cell.angle_gamma   90.00
#
_symmetry.space_group_name_H-M   'P 1'
#
loop_
_entity.id
_entity.type
_entity.pdbx_description
1 polymer ?
#
loop_
_entity_poly.entity_id
_entity_poly.type
_entity_poly.pdbx_seq_one_letter_code
_entity_poly.pdbx_strand_id
1 'polypeptide(L)'
;EARLKNARAREANILLKICSNPNLSKEYVQVLQSKATEIITGQAILPLPVAERKTYSATEIGNKLGISANKVGSLANKHNLKNDEYGKFFHDKSPYSAKEVESFRYYEEVIPVLKSLI
;
A
#
# COMPACT_ATOMS: atom_id res chain seq x y z
N GLU A 1 9.53 35.55 10.08
CA GLU A 1 8.33 34.70 10.20
C GLU A 1 7.45 34.67 8.94
N ALA A 2 7.04 35.82 8.38
CA ALA A 2 6.18 35.88 7.19
C ALA A 2 6.75 35.15 5.95
N ARG A 3 8.06 35.28 5.69
CA ARG A 3 8.74 34.53 4.59
C ARG A 3 8.62 33.02 4.75
N LEU A 4 8.71 32.51 5.98
CA LEU A 4 8.59 31.08 6.27
C LEU A 4 7.16 30.59 6.10
N LYS A 5 6.17 31.36 6.58
CA LYS A 5 4.73 31.07 6.36
C LYS A 5 4.37 31.04 4.87
N ASN A 6 4.91 31.99 4.08
CA ASN A 6 4.73 32.00 2.63
C ASN A 6 5.45 30.83 1.91
N ALA A 7 6.59 30.36 2.42
CA ALA A 7 7.25 29.17 1.89
C ALA A 7 6.39 27.92 2.13
N ARG A 8 5.93 27.72 3.37
CA ARG A 8 5.04 26.61 3.75
C ARG A 8 3.73 26.59 2.97
N ALA A 9 3.12 27.75 2.76
CA ALA A 9 1.92 27.87 1.93
C ALA A 9 2.17 27.44 0.47
N ARG A 10 3.35 27.72 -0.08
CA ARG A 10 3.71 27.28 -1.44
C ARG A 10 3.95 25.78 -1.50
N GLU A 11 4.64 25.21 -0.50
CA GLU A 11 4.86 23.76 -0.39
C GLU A 11 3.52 22.99 -0.32
N ALA A 12 2.61 23.41 0.55
CA ALA A 12 1.29 22.80 0.66
C ALA A 12 0.48 22.91 -0.65
N ASN A 13 0.56 24.05 -1.35
CA ASN A 13 -0.08 24.21 -2.65
C ASN A 13 0.48 23.26 -3.72
N ILE A 14 1.78 22.95 -3.70
CA ILE A 14 2.37 21.97 -4.63
C ILE A 14 1.76 20.58 -4.36
N LEU A 15 1.64 20.17 -3.10
CA LEU A 15 1.02 18.90 -2.73
C LEU A 15 -0.45 18.83 -3.20
N LEU A 16 -1.22 19.90 -3.05
CA LEU A 16 -2.60 19.97 -3.53
C LEU A 16 -2.70 19.89 -5.07
N LYS A 17 -1.73 20.46 -5.80
CA LYS A 17 -1.66 20.29 -7.25
C LYS A 17 -1.37 18.85 -7.63
N ILE A 18 -0.49 18.15 -6.93
CA ILE A 18 -0.22 16.72 -7.15
C ILE A 18 -1.51 15.91 -6.93
N CYS A 19 -2.29 16.23 -5.89
CA CYS A 19 -3.57 15.55 -5.59
C CYS A 19 -4.58 15.60 -6.75
N SER A 20 -4.49 16.58 -7.65
CA SER A 20 -5.40 16.69 -8.81
C SER A 20 -5.09 15.71 -9.95
N ASN A 21 -4.02 14.92 -9.85
CA ASN A 21 -3.71 13.89 -10.84
C ASN A 21 -4.74 12.74 -10.78
N PRO A 22 -5.50 12.46 -11.86
CA PRO A 22 -6.55 11.44 -11.86
C PRO A 22 -6.01 10.00 -11.72
N ASN A 23 -4.70 9.79 -11.94
CA ASN A 23 -4.06 8.48 -11.81
C ASN A 23 -3.68 8.14 -10.36
N LEU A 24 -3.85 9.07 -9.41
CA LEU A 24 -3.59 8.78 -8.00
C LEU A 24 -4.76 8.05 -7.36
N SER A 25 -4.45 7.03 -6.56
CA SER A 25 -5.45 6.38 -5.72
C SER A 25 -5.98 7.35 -4.65
N LYS A 26 -7.20 7.10 -4.16
CA LYS A 26 -7.83 7.91 -3.12
C LYS A 26 -6.99 7.94 -1.83
N GLU A 27 -6.34 6.83 -1.50
CA GLU A 27 -5.46 6.72 -0.34
C GLU A 27 -4.24 7.63 -0.48
N TYR A 28 -3.59 7.66 -1.65
CA TYR A 28 -2.47 8.57 -1.89
C TYR A 28 -2.89 10.05 -1.83
N VAL A 29 -4.06 10.39 -2.37
CA VAL A 29 -4.62 11.74 -2.27
C VAL A 29 -4.85 12.12 -0.80
N GLN A 30 -5.40 11.23 0.02
CA GLN A 30 -5.62 11.47 1.44
C GLN A 30 -4.30 11.68 2.21
N VAL A 31 -3.26 10.90 1.90
CA VAL A 31 -1.92 11.08 2.48
C VAL A 31 -1.35 12.45 2.13
N LEU A 32 -1.42 12.85 0.86
CA LEU A 32 -0.94 14.14 0.40
C LEU A 32 -1.70 15.31 1.04
N GLN A 33 -3.02 15.20 1.20
CA GLN A 33 -3.85 16.19 1.89
C GLN A 33 -3.51 16.29 3.38
N SER A 34 -3.27 15.16 4.05
CA SER A 34 -2.82 15.13 5.45
C SER A 34 -1.49 15.84 5.61
N LYS A 35 -0.52 15.56 4.73
CA LYS A 35 0.80 16.23 4.74
C LYS A 35 0.72 17.73 4.43
N ALA A 36 -0.13 18.13 3.49
CA ALA A 36 -0.36 19.56 3.20
C ALA A 36 -0.92 20.30 4.42
N THR A 37 -1.86 19.68 5.15
CA THR A 37 -2.46 20.26 6.35
C THR A 37 -1.44 20.37 7.48
N GLU A 38 -0.58 19.36 7.66
CA GLU A 38 0.51 19.35 8.63
C GLU A 38 1.51 20.49 8.37
N ILE A 39 1.87 20.74 7.11
CA ILE A 39 2.79 21.84 6.74
C ILE A 39 2.22 23.22 7.08
N ILE A 40 0.91 23.42 6.86
CA ILE A 40 0.24 24.70 7.11
C ILE A 40 0.06 24.94 8.62
N THR A 41 -0.45 23.94 9.33
CA THR A 41 -0.90 24.08 10.72
C THR A 41 0.17 23.72 11.74
N GLY A 42 1.23 23.02 11.32
CA GLY A 42 2.24 22.43 12.20
C GLY A 42 1.73 21.25 13.03
N GLN A 43 0.52 20.77 12.75
CA GLN A 43 -0.14 19.69 13.48
C GLN A 43 -0.75 18.66 12.52
N ALA A 44 -0.69 17.38 12.89
CA ALA A 44 -1.31 16.30 12.12
C ALA A 44 -2.82 16.24 12.39
N ILE A 45 -3.59 17.14 11.77
CA ILE A 45 -5.05 17.26 11.99
C ILE A 45 -5.83 16.20 11.21
N LEU A 46 -5.39 15.87 10.00
CA LEU A 46 -6.02 14.83 9.19
C LEU A 46 -5.36 13.48 9.48
N PRO A 47 -6.13 12.46 9.90
CA PRO A 47 -5.59 11.14 10.14
C PRO A 47 -5.07 10.53 8.84
N LEU A 48 -3.93 9.84 8.94
CA LEU A 48 -3.45 9.01 7.83
C LEU A 48 -4.43 7.84 7.61
N PRO A 49 -4.62 7.41 6.36
CA PRO A 49 -5.41 6.21 6.09
C PRO A 49 -4.80 5.04 6.86
N VAL A 50 -5.62 4.43 7.72
CA VAL A 50 -5.22 3.25 8.49
C VAL A 50 -5.17 2.07 7.51
N ALA A 51 -4.05 1.34 7.46
CA ALA A 51 -4.04 0.06 6.77
C ALA A 51 -4.99 -0.87 7.53
N GLU A 52 -6.20 -1.07 7.01
CA GLU A 52 -7.28 -1.79 7.71
C GLU A 52 -6.88 -3.22 8.08
N ARG A 53 -5.97 -3.82 7.30
CA ARG A 53 -5.50 -5.19 7.50
C ARG A 53 -4.01 -5.29 7.22
N LYS A 54 -3.31 -6.01 8.10
CA LYS A 54 -1.90 -6.35 7.90
C LYS A 54 -1.78 -7.24 6.67
N THR A 55 -0.90 -6.86 5.76
CA THR A 55 -0.62 -7.64 4.55
C THR A 55 0.73 -8.34 4.66
N TYR A 56 0.83 -9.48 3.98
CA TYR A 56 2.01 -10.33 3.93
C TYR A 56 2.38 -10.61 2.47
N SER A 57 3.67 -10.65 2.19
CA SER A 57 4.19 -11.17 0.92
C SER A 57 4.02 -12.69 0.82
N ALA A 58 4.07 -13.22 -0.41
CA ALA A 58 4.12 -14.67 -0.63
C ALA A 58 5.29 -15.34 0.12
N THR A 59 6.41 -14.63 0.25
CA THR A 59 7.59 -15.09 1.00
C THR A 59 7.31 -15.20 2.49
N GLU A 60 6.66 -14.21 3.09
CA GLU A 60 6.30 -14.25 4.51
C GLU A 60 5.29 -15.35 4.82
N ILE A 61 4.27 -15.51 3.98
CA ILE A 61 3.30 -16.61 4.08
C ILE A 61 4.01 -17.95 3.92
N GLY A 62 4.92 -18.06 2.95
CA GLY A 62 5.71 -19.26 2.72
C GLY A 62 6.57 -19.65 3.93
N ASN A 63 7.27 -18.68 4.51
CA ASN A 63 8.07 -18.89 5.73
C ASN A 63 7.22 -19.36 6.91
N LYS A 64 6.01 -18.81 7.07
CA LYS A 64 5.07 -19.25 8.13
C LYS A 64 4.55 -20.67 7.92
N LEU A 65 4.39 -21.10 6.67
CA LEU A 65 3.84 -22.41 6.30
C LEU A 65 4.92 -23.47 5.98
N GLY A 66 6.20 -23.10 5.99
CA GLY A 66 7.30 -23.99 5.61
C GLY A 66 7.34 -24.32 4.11
N ILE A 67 6.80 -23.46 3.24
CA ILE A 67 6.78 -23.65 1.78
C ILE A 67 7.40 -22.46 1.05
N SER A 68 7.79 -22.65 -0.22
CA SER A 68 8.35 -21.56 -1.03
C SER A 68 7.27 -20.55 -1.45
N ALA A 69 7.68 -19.29 -1.66
CA ALA A 69 6.80 -18.24 -2.18
C ALA A 69 6.12 -18.62 -3.50
N ASN A 70 6.83 -19.36 -4.38
CA ASN A 70 6.28 -19.86 -5.64
C ASN A 70 5.16 -20.90 -5.41
N LYS A 71 5.31 -21.76 -4.39
CA LYS A 71 4.26 -22.73 -4.01
C LYS A 71 3.04 -22.02 -3.46
N VAL A 72 3.21 -20.98 -2.63
CA VAL A 72 2.11 -20.11 -2.16
C VAL A 72 1.37 -19.52 -3.35
N GLY A 73 2.07 -18.88 -4.28
CA GLY A 73 1.47 -18.27 -5.48
C GLY A 73 0.75 -19.27 -6.37
N SER A 74 1.30 -20.49 -6.53
CA SER A 74 0.67 -21.55 -7.32
C SER A 74 -0.60 -22.07 -6.67
N LEU A 75 -0.60 -22.32 -5.35
CA LEU A 75 -1.80 -22.73 -4.61
C LEU A 75 -2.87 -21.63 -4.66
N ALA A 76 -2.48 -20.38 -4.44
CA ALA A 76 -3.40 -19.26 -4.50
C ALA A 76 -4.06 -19.12 -5.88
N ASN A 77 -3.30 -19.29 -6.97
CA ASN A 77 -3.86 -19.30 -8.32
C ASN A 77 -4.78 -20.51 -8.56
N LYS A 78 -4.34 -21.72 -8.18
CA LYS A 78 -5.07 -22.97 -8.43
C LYS A 78 -6.43 -23.00 -7.72
N HIS A 79 -6.50 -22.40 -6.53
CA HIS A 79 -7.69 -22.38 -5.67
C HIS A 79 -8.43 -21.03 -5.70
N ASN A 80 -8.10 -20.13 -6.63
CA ASN A 80 -8.71 -18.80 -6.78
C ASN A 80 -8.71 -17.96 -5.48
N LEU A 81 -7.65 -18.08 -4.68
CA LEU A 81 -7.46 -17.33 -3.43
C LEU A 81 -6.90 -15.91 -3.66
N LYS A 82 -6.74 -15.48 -4.92
CA LYS A 82 -6.35 -14.11 -5.27
C LYS A 82 -7.58 -13.25 -5.48
N ASN A 83 -8.27 -12.95 -4.39
CA ASN A 83 -9.48 -12.15 -4.37
C ASN A 83 -9.40 -11.11 -3.23
N ASP A 84 -10.35 -10.19 -3.19
CA ASP A 84 -10.41 -9.11 -2.20
C ASP A 84 -10.61 -9.61 -0.75
N GLU A 85 -11.03 -10.87 -0.56
CA GLU A 85 -11.20 -11.49 0.75
C GLU A 85 -9.85 -11.89 1.36
N TYR A 86 -8.94 -12.42 0.54
CA TYR A 86 -7.66 -12.98 0.99
C TYR A 86 -6.45 -12.10 0.67
N GLY A 87 -6.65 -10.97 0.00
CA GLY A 87 -5.58 -10.02 -0.26
C GLY A 87 -5.95 -8.93 -1.24
N LYS A 88 -4.94 -8.21 -1.71
CA LYS A 88 -5.09 -7.17 -2.74
C LYS A 88 -3.83 -7.11 -3.59
N PHE A 89 -3.98 -6.67 -4.83
CA PHE A 89 -2.85 -6.35 -5.69
C PHE A 89 -2.25 -4.99 -5.31
N PHE A 90 -0.92 -4.95 -5.23
CA PHE A 90 -0.12 -3.78 -4.98
C PHE A 90 0.84 -3.58 -6.15
N HIS A 91 0.93 -2.35 -6.63
CA HIS A 91 1.99 -1.99 -7.56
C HIS A 91 3.29 -1.76 -6.80
N ASP A 92 4.32 -2.50 -7.18
CA ASP A 92 5.64 -2.47 -6.55
C ASP A 92 6.71 -2.27 -7.63
N LYS A 93 7.87 -1.75 -7.23
CA LYS A 93 9.00 -1.57 -8.13
C LYS A 93 9.68 -2.93 -8.35
N SER A 94 9.89 -3.31 -9.61
CA SER A 94 10.61 -4.54 -9.94
C SER A 94 11.99 -4.57 -9.25
N PRO A 95 12.37 -5.64 -8.53
CA PRO A 95 13.64 -5.68 -7.83
C PRO A 95 14.84 -5.38 -8.75
N TYR A 96 14.78 -5.85 -9.99
CA TYR A 96 15.89 -5.82 -10.94
C TYR A 96 15.69 -4.88 -12.14
N SER A 97 14.59 -4.13 -12.20
CA SER A 97 14.29 -3.24 -13.33
C SER A 97 13.63 -1.93 -12.86
N ALA A 98 13.62 -0.92 -13.74
CA ALA A 98 12.88 0.33 -13.52
C ALA A 98 11.36 0.19 -13.77
N LYS A 99 10.89 -0.99 -14.20
CA LYS A 99 9.47 -1.28 -14.43
C LYS A 99 8.70 -1.46 -13.12
N GLU A 100 7.46 -0.98 -13.11
CA GLU A 100 6.45 -1.28 -12.10
C GLU A 100 5.78 -2.65 -12.38
N VAL A 101 5.62 -3.45 -11.34
CA VAL A 101 5.07 -4.81 -11.41
C VAL A 101 4.00 -4.96 -10.35
N GLU A 102 2.90 -5.60 -10.74
CA GLU A 102 1.82 -5.90 -9.82
C GLU A 102 2.15 -7.15 -8.99
N SER A 103 2.02 -7.05 -7.67
CA SER A 103 2.27 -8.13 -6.71
C SER A 103 1.06 -8.34 -5.81
N PHE A 104 0.62 -9.58 -5.64
CA PHE A 104 -0.48 -9.88 -4.72
C PHE A 104 0.06 -9.97 -3.30
N ARG A 105 -0.53 -9.20 -2.39
CA ARG A 105 -0.25 -9.24 -0.95
C ARG A 105 -1.43 -9.91 -0.25
N TYR A 106 -1.13 -10.83 0.65
CA TYR A 106 -2.11 -11.68 1.31
C TYR A 106 -2.49 -11.13 2.69
N TYR A 107 -3.73 -11.34 3.11
CA TYR A 107 -4.14 -11.14 4.51
C TYR A 107 -3.85 -12.38 5.36
N GLU A 108 -3.96 -12.26 6.68
CA GLU A 108 -3.65 -13.35 7.61
C GLU A 108 -4.63 -14.54 7.47
N GLU A 109 -5.86 -14.24 7.08
CA GLU A 109 -6.98 -15.14 6.90
C GLU A 109 -6.72 -16.22 5.83
N VAL A 110 -5.78 -15.98 4.90
CA VAL A 110 -5.41 -16.98 3.87
C VAL A 110 -4.57 -18.13 4.45
N ILE A 111 -3.88 -17.91 5.57
CA ILE A 111 -2.96 -18.89 6.17
C ILE A 111 -3.67 -20.21 6.50
N PRO A 112 -4.80 -20.23 7.24
CA PRO A 112 -5.51 -21.49 7.54
C PRO A 112 -5.98 -22.20 6.26
N VAL A 113 -6.44 -21.45 5.25
CA VAL A 113 -6.88 -22.01 3.97
C VAL A 113 -5.71 -22.68 3.24
N LEU A 114 -4.58 -21.98 3.07
CA LEU A 114 -3.39 -22.53 2.44
C LEU A 114 -2.85 -23.74 3.22
N LYS A 115 -2.90 -23.71 4.54
CA LYS A 115 -2.47 -24.84 5.39
C LYS A 115 -3.29 -26.11 5.13
N SER A 116 -4.58 -25.98 4.80
CA SER A 116 -5.43 -27.12 4.45
C SER A 116 -5.14 -27.74 3.06
N LEU A 117 -4.37 -27.03 2.23
CA LEU A 117 -4.08 -27.37 0.83
C LEU A 117 -2.65 -27.90 0.61
N ILE A 118 -1.82 -27.88 1.65
CA ILE A 118 -0.41 -28.34 1.64
C ILE A 118 -0.35 -29.81 2.02
#